data_AF-A0A1R0ZCH1-F1
#
_entry.id   AF-A0A1R0ZCH1-F1
#
_cell.length_a   1.000
_cell.length_b   1.000
_cell.length_c   1.000
_cell.angle_alpha   90.00
_cell.angle_beta   90.00
_cell.angle_gamma   90.00
#
_symmetry.space_group_name_H-M   'P 1'
#
loop_
_entity.id
_entity.type
_entity.pdbx_description
1 polymer ?
#
loop_
_entity_poly.entity_id
_entity_poly.type
_entity_poly.pdbx_seq_one_letter_code
_entity_poly.pdbx_strand_id
1 'polypeptide(L)'
;MIIKIFRPLWSYDVQKTEEWLASMAQKGYELIRINRLTRYFYFQQGEPKAANYRIVFDKVPNQSLSKGLLNFGWTKVLQSGKWVVTMNRLPLEQIRALPDREGIVKHNKKIMYIFMGILIYLMVALLNVILISTIALSVSKSGHFNVFNGPFGFIPATALGFSIILCIFTVYSLITLNKTNQRLTGEFIQPNKQNGQGTSPLKDRLSKNEEKRLKSSGQLVLKWKIGWMYSPDRLEEWLEGMEEKGYNLYSVGKTGTAFYFKKGKPRKMCYCADLQNTADTNYFNIHTDSGWICLYHSSSWSQKWVLWGQEYVPGKAKPQIYSDKLNQLKLARRIALTYSAMFLPLTILYMYIIGLNVRLSTYSNLDRLQIINMILYAILILMFGSYVSRTWLYYNRLRKHHQ
;
A
#
# COMPACT_ATOMS: atom_id res chain seq x y z
N MET A 1 -24.67 35.07 10.02
CA MET A 1 -23.80 35.31 8.84
C MET A 1 -23.42 33.98 8.21
N ILE A 2 -23.42 33.86 6.88
CA ILE A 2 -22.94 32.65 6.17
C ILE A 2 -21.53 32.91 5.63
N ILE A 3 -20.58 32.05 5.99
CA ILE A 3 -19.22 32.09 5.44
C ILE A 3 -18.98 30.91 4.51
N LYS A 4 -18.17 31.13 3.47
CA LYS A 4 -17.82 30.13 2.45
C LYS A 4 -16.32 29.94 2.43
N ILE A 5 -15.84 28.71 2.62
CA ILE A 5 -14.41 28.38 2.68
C ILE A 5 -14.05 27.36 1.62
N PHE A 6 -13.05 27.66 0.79
CA PHE A 6 -12.49 26.73 -0.18
C PHE A 6 -11.54 25.74 0.52
N ARG A 7 -11.76 24.43 0.32
CA ARG A 7 -10.86 23.40 0.86
C ARG A 7 -10.57 22.36 -0.23
N PRO A 8 -9.55 22.56 -1.07
CA PRO A 8 -9.20 21.61 -2.10
C PRO A 8 -8.74 20.29 -1.47
N LEU A 9 -8.96 19.17 -2.17
CA LEU A 9 -8.52 17.84 -1.74
C LEU A 9 -9.02 17.41 -0.34
N TRP A 10 -10.07 18.02 0.19
CA TRP A 10 -10.64 17.69 1.51
C TRP A 10 -10.95 16.19 1.67
N SER A 11 -11.31 15.52 0.58
CA SER A 11 -11.62 14.09 0.55
C SER A 11 -10.40 13.17 0.59
N TYR A 12 -9.18 13.69 0.39
CA TYR A 12 -7.94 12.90 0.41
C TYR A 12 -7.46 12.63 1.84
N ASP A 13 -7.69 13.58 2.75
CA ASP A 13 -7.40 13.45 4.17
C ASP A 13 -8.65 13.90 4.94
N VAL A 14 -9.57 12.94 5.09
CA VAL A 14 -10.84 13.17 5.79
C VAL A 14 -10.61 13.45 7.27
N GLN A 15 -9.59 12.87 7.91
CA GLN A 15 -9.26 13.10 9.32
C GLN A 15 -8.86 14.56 9.55
N LYS A 16 -7.96 15.11 8.73
CA LYS A 16 -7.65 16.55 8.80
C LYS A 16 -8.85 17.44 8.52
N THR A 17 -9.79 16.98 7.71
CA THR A 17 -11.02 17.73 7.43
C THR A 17 -11.96 17.66 8.64
N GLU A 18 -12.07 16.53 9.32
CA GLU A 18 -12.84 16.38 10.56
C GLU A 18 -12.27 17.23 11.71
N GLU A 19 -10.95 17.19 11.93
CA GLU A 19 -10.26 18.03 12.91
C GLU A 19 -10.52 19.52 12.64
N TRP A 20 -10.45 19.91 11.37
CA TRP A 20 -10.78 21.26 10.96
C TRP A 20 -12.25 21.60 11.20
N LEU A 21 -13.20 20.73 10.86
CA LEU A 21 -14.63 20.93 11.16
C LEU A 21 -14.87 21.07 12.66
N ALA A 22 -14.19 20.28 13.49
CA ALA A 22 -14.25 20.39 14.95
C ALA A 22 -13.76 21.77 15.42
N SER A 23 -12.62 22.25 14.89
CA SER A 23 -12.11 23.60 15.20
C SER A 23 -13.04 24.72 14.72
N MET A 24 -13.78 24.51 13.62
CA MET A 24 -14.77 25.48 13.13
C MET A 24 -15.97 25.53 14.08
N ALA A 25 -16.45 24.38 14.55
CA ALA A 25 -17.56 24.31 15.50
C ALA A 25 -17.18 24.92 16.87
N GLN A 26 -15.95 24.72 17.34
CA GLN A 26 -15.42 25.39 18.53
C GLN A 26 -15.38 26.92 18.40
N LYS A 27 -15.27 27.44 17.17
CA LYS A 27 -15.33 28.88 16.89
C LYS A 27 -16.77 29.39 16.67
N GLY A 28 -17.78 28.53 16.82
CA GLY A 28 -19.18 28.87 16.60
C GLY A 28 -19.61 28.81 15.13
N TYR A 29 -18.89 28.11 14.26
CA TYR A 29 -19.30 27.91 12.88
C TYR A 29 -19.93 26.54 12.68
N GLU A 30 -21.23 26.52 12.41
CA GLU A 30 -22.00 25.31 12.13
C GLU A 30 -22.01 25.00 10.63
N LEU A 31 -21.66 23.76 10.28
CA LEU A 31 -21.59 23.33 8.89
C LEU A 31 -23.00 23.10 8.32
N ILE A 32 -23.37 23.86 7.29
CA ILE A 32 -24.70 23.76 6.66
C ILE A 32 -24.67 23.07 5.29
N ARG A 33 -23.57 23.20 4.53
CA ARG A 33 -23.50 22.65 3.17
C ARG A 33 -22.07 22.35 2.72
N ILE A 34 -21.93 21.30 1.94
CA ILE A 34 -20.70 20.97 1.20
C ILE A 34 -21.01 20.89 -0.30
N ASN A 35 -20.32 21.69 -1.11
CA ASN A 35 -20.28 21.54 -2.55
C ASN A 35 -19.05 20.72 -2.96
N ARG A 36 -19.29 19.50 -3.44
CA ARG A 36 -18.23 18.55 -3.80
C ARG A 36 -17.48 18.92 -5.07
N LEU A 37 -18.15 19.56 -6.02
CA LEU A 37 -17.53 19.92 -7.30
C LEU A 37 -16.61 21.12 -7.12
N THR A 38 -17.13 22.17 -6.50
CA THR A 38 -16.37 23.42 -6.28
C THR A 38 -15.50 23.40 -5.02
N ARG A 39 -15.59 22.32 -4.22
CA ARG A 39 -14.79 22.11 -2.98
C ARG A 39 -14.99 23.18 -1.91
N TYR A 40 -16.16 23.81 -1.90
CA TYR A 40 -16.53 24.81 -0.91
C TYR A 40 -17.39 24.22 0.21
N PHE A 41 -17.08 24.66 1.42
CA PHE A 41 -17.83 24.41 2.64
C PHE A 41 -18.53 25.71 3.05
N TYR A 42 -19.81 25.60 3.42
CA TYR A 42 -20.62 26.73 3.84
C TYR A 42 -20.94 26.54 5.32
N PHE A 43 -20.71 27.60 6.09
CA PHE A 43 -20.98 27.61 7.52
C PHE A 43 -21.91 28.74 7.87
N GLN A 44 -22.74 28.51 8.88
CA GLN A 44 -23.54 29.52 9.54
C GLN A 44 -22.90 29.85 10.89
N GLN A 45 -22.79 31.14 11.19
CA GLN A 45 -22.38 31.59 12.52
C GLN A 45 -23.47 31.28 13.53
N GLY A 46 -23.11 30.56 14.57
CA GLY A 46 -23.92 30.20 15.72
C GLY A 46 -23.06 30.19 16.99
N GLU A 47 -23.50 29.44 18.00
CA GLU A 47 -22.80 29.38 19.29
C GLU A 47 -21.58 28.44 19.24
N PRO A 48 -20.45 28.82 19.85
CA PRO A 48 -19.29 27.95 20.07
C PRO A 48 -19.68 26.64 20.77
N LYS A 49 -19.57 25.51 20.05
CA LYS A 49 -19.93 24.19 20.57
C LYS A 49 -18.87 23.17 20.17
N ALA A 50 -18.26 22.53 21.17
CA ALA A 50 -17.34 21.42 20.93
C ALA A 50 -18.11 20.25 20.31
N ALA A 51 -17.61 19.75 19.19
CA ALA A 51 -18.24 18.67 18.45
C ALA A 51 -17.19 17.84 17.73
N ASN A 52 -17.35 16.52 17.79
CA ASN A 52 -16.55 15.55 17.07
C ASN A 52 -17.22 15.24 15.74
N TYR A 53 -16.53 15.50 14.64
CA TYR A 53 -17.02 15.20 13.30
C TYR A 53 -16.45 13.88 12.81
N ARG A 54 -17.28 13.11 12.10
CA ARG A 54 -16.85 11.95 11.32
C ARG A 54 -17.47 12.00 9.93
N ILE A 55 -16.62 11.88 8.93
CA ILE A 55 -17.01 11.79 7.52
C ILE A 55 -17.04 10.31 7.15
N VAL A 56 -18.12 9.90 6.49
CA VAL A 56 -18.35 8.54 5.98
C VAL A 56 -18.66 8.60 4.49
N PHE A 57 -18.29 7.55 3.77
CA PHE A 57 -18.65 7.38 2.37
C PHE A 57 -19.61 6.21 2.21
N ASP A 58 -20.90 6.52 2.07
CA ASP A 58 -21.99 5.56 1.95
C ASP A 58 -22.50 5.49 0.50
N LYS A 59 -22.82 4.28 0.05
CA LYS A 59 -23.40 4.05 -1.28
C LYS A 59 -24.89 4.36 -1.33
N VAL A 60 -25.60 4.27 -0.20
CA VAL A 60 -27.05 4.43 -0.15
C VAL A 60 -27.40 5.89 0.18
N PRO A 61 -28.05 6.63 -0.74
CA PRO A 61 -28.56 7.96 -0.44
C PRO A 61 -29.62 7.87 0.68
N ASN A 62 -29.57 8.79 1.65
CA ASN A 62 -30.59 8.93 2.68
C ASN A 62 -30.80 7.75 3.65
N GLN A 63 -29.85 6.83 3.77
CA GLN A 63 -29.92 5.85 4.86
C GLN A 63 -29.79 6.58 6.22
N SER A 64 -30.73 6.31 7.13
CA SER A 64 -30.62 6.73 8.52
C SER A 64 -29.43 6.02 9.17
N LEU A 65 -28.75 6.69 10.10
CA LEU A 65 -27.69 6.05 10.89
C LEU A 65 -28.22 4.77 11.55
N SER A 66 -27.35 3.78 11.73
CA SER A 66 -27.73 2.55 12.43
C SER A 66 -28.22 2.88 13.85
N LYS A 67 -29.17 2.11 14.37
CA LYS A 67 -29.70 2.30 15.73
C LYS A 67 -28.59 2.35 16.78
N GLY A 68 -27.53 1.56 16.61
CA GLY A 68 -26.35 1.60 17.46
C GLY A 68 -25.64 2.96 17.46
N LEU A 69 -25.39 3.54 16.29
CA LEU A 69 -24.72 4.85 16.20
C LEU A 69 -25.57 5.98 16.80
N LEU A 70 -26.88 5.96 16.57
CA LEU A 70 -27.82 6.92 17.18
C LEU A 70 -27.79 6.80 18.72
N ASN A 71 -27.82 5.58 19.25
CA ASN A 71 -27.76 5.32 20.69
C ASN A 71 -26.44 5.80 21.34
N PHE A 72 -25.34 5.84 20.58
CA PHE A 72 -24.05 6.38 21.04
C PHE A 72 -23.88 7.88 20.74
N GLY A 73 -24.96 8.60 20.42
CA GLY A 73 -24.97 10.06 20.29
C GLY A 73 -24.48 10.59 18.94
N TRP A 74 -24.32 9.72 17.92
CA TRP A 74 -24.02 10.19 16.56
C TRP A 74 -25.29 10.67 15.87
N THR A 75 -25.22 11.88 15.31
CA THR A 75 -26.27 12.45 14.47
C THR A 75 -25.74 12.78 13.09
N LYS A 76 -26.62 12.74 12.09
CA LYS A 76 -26.29 13.10 10.70
C LYS A 76 -26.43 14.62 10.56
N VAL A 77 -25.34 15.30 10.22
CA VAL A 77 -25.34 16.76 9.97
C VAL A 77 -25.83 17.04 8.57
N LEU A 78 -25.23 16.40 7.58
CA LEU A 78 -25.59 16.57 6.18
C LEU A 78 -25.15 15.38 5.32
N GLN A 79 -25.70 15.32 4.12
CA GLN A 79 -25.26 14.40 3.08
C GLN A 79 -25.09 15.16 1.76
N SER A 80 -23.96 14.94 1.09
CA SER A 80 -23.68 15.46 -0.26
C SER A 80 -23.30 14.29 -1.15
N GLY A 81 -24.26 13.79 -1.93
CA GLY A 81 -24.12 12.55 -2.67
C GLY A 81 -23.79 11.36 -1.75
N LYS A 82 -22.66 10.70 -1.98
CA LYS A 82 -22.18 9.55 -1.18
C LYS A 82 -21.43 9.94 0.09
N TRP A 83 -21.17 11.23 0.29
CA TRP A 83 -20.47 11.71 1.47
C TRP A 83 -21.47 12.11 2.55
N VAL A 84 -21.34 11.50 3.72
CA VAL A 84 -22.17 11.77 4.89
C VAL A 84 -21.29 12.36 5.98
N VAL A 85 -21.71 13.50 6.54
CA VAL A 85 -21.04 14.10 7.69
C VAL A 85 -21.89 13.81 8.92
N THR A 86 -21.27 13.21 9.90
CA THR A 86 -21.87 12.88 11.19
C THR A 86 -21.17 13.65 12.29
N MET A 87 -21.89 13.91 13.36
CA MET A 87 -21.42 14.67 14.51
C MET A 87 -21.78 13.93 15.80
N ASN A 88 -20.89 14.00 16.78
CA ASN A 88 -21.15 13.59 18.15
C ASN A 88 -20.65 14.69 19.09
N ARG A 89 -21.43 15.03 20.12
CA ARG A 89 -21.07 16.07 21.11
C ARG A 89 -20.39 15.50 22.35
N LEU A 90 -20.37 14.19 22.52
CA LEU A 90 -19.67 13.54 23.62
C LEU A 90 -18.14 13.70 23.46
N PRO A 91 -17.39 13.84 24.58
CA PRO A 91 -15.93 13.75 24.56
C PRO A 91 -15.46 12.44 23.93
N LEU A 92 -14.33 12.48 23.20
CA LEU A 92 -13.79 11.32 22.46
C LEU A 92 -13.64 10.07 23.32
N GLU A 93 -13.33 10.22 24.60
CA GLU A 93 -13.12 9.14 25.58
C GLU A 93 -14.41 8.36 25.91
N GLN A 94 -15.58 8.98 25.72
CA GLN A 94 -16.88 8.37 26.02
C GLN A 94 -17.54 7.71 24.80
N ILE A 95 -16.95 7.88 23.61
CA ILE A 95 -17.50 7.36 22.35
C ILE A 95 -17.12 5.88 22.20
N ARG A 96 -18.09 4.99 22.46
CA ARG A 96 -17.88 3.53 22.37
C ARG A 96 -18.05 2.93 20.97
N ALA A 97 -18.76 3.61 20.07
CA ALA A 97 -18.97 3.16 18.69
C ALA A 97 -18.61 4.26 17.70
N LEU A 98 -17.86 3.91 16.67
CA LEU A 98 -17.45 4.81 15.60
C LEU A 98 -18.11 4.42 14.28
N PRO A 99 -18.47 5.39 13.42
CA PRO A 99 -18.95 5.11 12.08
C PRO A 99 -17.91 4.36 11.24
N ASP A 100 -18.36 3.41 10.43
CA ASP A 100 -17.47 2.65 9.53
C ASP A 100 -16.83 3.54 8.46
N ARG A 101 -15.57 3.25 8.13
CA ARG A 101 -14.75 3.99 7.17
C ARG A 101 -14.33 3.17 5.95
N GLU A 102 -14.81 1.94 5.83
CA GLU A 102 -14.44 1.05 4.74
C GLU A 102 -14.78 1.66 3.37
N GLY A 103 -15.92 2.35 3.28
CA GLY A 103 -16.35 3.06 2.08
C GLY A 103 -15.35 4.12 1.59
N ILE A 104 -14.70 4.85 2.52
CA ILE A 104 -13.69 5.87 2.20
C ILE A 104 -12.43 5.21 1.67
N VAL A 105 -11.98 4.13 2.31
CA VAL A 105 -10.81 3.36 1.85
C VAL A 105 -11.04 2.83 0.44
N LYS A 106 -12.23 2.26 0.17
CA LYS A 106 -12.62 1.79 -1.17
C LYS A 106 -12.65 2.92 -2.19
N HIS A 107 -13.18 4.09 -1.83
CA HIS A 107 -13.21 5.26 -2.68
C HIS A 107 -11.80 5.78 -3.01
N ASN A 108 -10.96 5.97 -2.00
CA ASN A 108 -9.59 6.43 -2.15
C ASN A 108 -8.78 5.49 -3.04
N LYS A 109 -8.91 4.16 -2.86
CA LYS A 109 -8.25 3.18 -3.74
C LYS A 109 -8.61 3.38 -5.21
N LYS A 110 -9.88 3.64 -5.54
CA LYS A 110 -10.30 3.94 -6.92
C LYS A 110 -9.61 5.19 -7.48
N ILE A 111 -9.58 6.26 -6.70
CA ILE A 111 -8.88 7.50 -7.10
C ILE A 111 -7.40 7.24 -7.31
N MET A 112 -6.78 6.50 -6.39
CA MET A 112 -5.38 6.17 -6.53
C MET A 112 -5.12 5.37 -7.82
N TYR A 113 -5.97 4.41 -8.21
CA TYR A 113 -5.79 3.65 -9.47
C TYR A 113 -5.82 4.57 -10.70
N ILE A 114 -6.67 5.61 -10.68
CA ILE A 114 -6.69 6.63 -11.73
C ILE A 114 -5.35 7.38 -11.78
N PHE A 115 -4.85 7.86 -10.63
CA PHE A 115 -3.54 8.53 -10.58
C PHE A 115 -2.38 7.63 -10.99
N MET A 116 -2.46 6.33 -10.69
CA MET A 116 -1.46 5.36 -11.12
C MET A 116 -1.48 5.18 -12.64
N GLY A 117 -2.66 5.10 -13.26
CA GLY A 117 -2.80 5.08 -14.71
C GLY A 117 -2.22 6.33 -15.36
N ILE A 118 -2.52 7.51 -14.82
CA ILE A 118 -1.95 8.78 -15.28
C ILE A 118 -0.43 8.79 -15.14
N LEU A 119 0.10 8.37 -13.99
CA LEU A 119 1.54 8.32 -13.76
C LEU A 119 2.24 7.37 -14.74
N ILE A 120 1.70 6.17 -14.95
CA ILE A 120 2.24 5.22 -15.93
C ILE A 120 2.24 5.83 -17.33
N TYR A 121 1.13 6.45 -17.75
CA TYR A 121 1.05 7.14 -19.04
C TYR A 121 2.12 8.22 -19.17
N LEU A 122 2.30 9.07 -18.16
CA LEU A 122 3.32 10.12 -18.16
C LEU A 122 4.74 9.54 -18.24
N MET A 123 5.02 8.46 -17.51
CA MET A 123 6.33 7.79 -17.55
C MET A 123 6.61 7.16 -18.91
N VAL A 124 5.59 6.54 -19.55
CA VAL A 124 5.71 6.00 -20.91
C VAL A 124 5.90 7.12 -21.93
N ALA A 125 5.18 8.24 -21.80
CA ALA A 125 5.37 9.40 -22.68
C ALA A 125 6.79 9.97 -22.55
N LEU A 126 7.29 10.14 -21.33
CA LEU A 126 8.68 10.57 -21.07
C LEU A 126 9.70 9.59 -21.64
N LEU A 127 9.49 8.27 -21.48
CA LEU A 127 10.36 7.25 -22.04
C LEU A 127 10.42 7.33 -23.57
N ASN A 128 9.27 7.53 -24.23
CA ASN A 128 9.22 7.71 -25.69
C ASN A 128 9.95 8.97 -26.14
N VAL A 129 9.81 10.09 -25.41
CA VAL A 129 10.56 11.31 -25.69
C VAL A 129 12.07 11.04 -25.59
N ILE A 130 12.53 10.38 -24.53
CA ILE A 130 13.94 10.01 -24.37
C ILE A 130 14.41 9.12 -25.53
N LEU A 131 13.64 8.09 -25.88
CA LEU A 131 13.99 7.17 -26.98
C LEU A 131 14.12 7.91 -28.31
N ILE A 132 13.13 8.74 -28.66
CA ILE A 132 13.15 9.55 -29.88
C ILE A 132 14.34 10.52 -29.87
N SER A 133 14.61 11.19 -28.75
CA SER A 133 15.77 12.08 -28.61
C SER A 133 17.10 11.34 -28.77
N THR A 134 17.23 10.12 -28.23
CA THR A 134 18.45 9.32 -28.40
C THR A 134 18.67 8.89 -29.85
N ILE A 135 17.61 8.48 -30.56
CA ILE A 135 17.68 8.14 -31.98
C ILE A 135 18.03 9.39 -32.80
N ALA A 136 17.34 10.52 -32.55
CA ALA A 136 17.60 11.77 -33.26
C ALA A 136 19.04 12.26 -33.08
N LEU A 137 19.59 12.14 -31.87
CA LEU A 137 21.00 12.48 -31.60
C LEU A 137 21.96 11.54 -32.33
N SER A 138 21.65 10.24 -32.40
CA SER A 138 22.49 9.25 -33.09
C SER A 138 22.54 9.40 -34.62
N VAL A 139 21.48 9.97 -35.21
CA VAL A 139 21.39 10.23 -36.67
C VAL A 139 21.94 11.61 -37.04
N SER A 140 21.99 12.54 -36.09
CA SER A 140 22.45 13.91 -36.33
C SER A 140 23.95 13.97 -36.60
N LYS A 141 24.33 14.30 -37.85
CA LYS A 141 25.73 14.48 -38.28
C LYS A 141 26.48 15.59 -37.51
N SER A 142 25.76 16.55 -36.94
CA SER A 142 26.35 17.69 -36.23
C SER A 142 26.37 17.53 -34.71
N GLY A 143 25.85 16.42 -34.16
CA GLY A 143 25.76 16.22 -32.70
C GLY A 143 24.81 17.18 -31.97
N HIS A 144 24.17 18.12 -32.68
CA HIS A 144 23.29 19.13 -32.11
C HIS A 144 21.91 19.06 -32.76
N PHE A 145 20.96 18.44 -32.08
CA PHE A 145 19.53 18.52 -32.44
C PHE A 145 18.83 19.48 -31.47
N ASN A 146 18.74 20.75 -31.86
CA ASN A 146 18.17 21.81 -31.02
C ASN A 146 16.64 21.88 -31.16
N VAL A 147 15.93 21.01 -30.44
CA VAL A 147 14.45 20.99 -30.36
C VAL A 147 13.86 22.32 -29.87
N PHE A 148 14.64 23.11 -29.12
CA PHE A 148 14.19 24.33 -28.46
C PHE A 148 14.46 25.63 -29.23
N ASN A 149 15.25 25.62 -30.31
CA ASN A 149 15.72 26.85 -30.97
C ASN A 149 14.88 27.27 -32.19
N GLY A 150 13.75 26.60 -32.46
CA GLY A 150 12.81 27.01 -33.52
C GLY A 150 11.78 28.04 -33.04
N PRO A 151 11.04 28.71 -33.96
CA PRO A 151 9.98 29.67 -33.61
C PRO A 151 8.88 29.08 -32.72
N PHE A 152 8.74 27.75 -32.71
CA PHE A 152 7.79 27.01 -31.87
C PHE A 152 8.45 26.23 -30.71
N GLY A 153 9.72 26.52 -30.40
CA GLY A 153 10.48 25.83 -29.33
C GLY A 153 9.89 25.98 -27.92
N PHE A 154 9.02 26.98 -27.70
CA PHE A 154 8.28 27.14 -26.45
C PHE A 154 7.22 26.05 -26.23
N ILE A 155 6.69 25.44 -27.29
CA ILE A 155 5.66 24.38 -27.20
C ILE A 155 6.20 23.13 -26.49
N PRO A 156 7.33 22.52 -26.91
CA PRO A 156 7.88 21.38 -26.18
C PRO A 156 8.36 21.75 -24.78
N ALA A 157 8.87 22.97 -24.57
CA ALA A 157 9.30 23.44 -23.25
C ALA A 157 8.12 23.56 -22.26
N THR A 158 7.02 24.18 -22.69
CA THR A 158 5.80 24.32 -21.88
C THR A 158 5.11 22.97 -21.64
N ALA A 159 5.06 22.10 -22.64
CA ALA A 159 4.53 20.74 -22.50
C ALA A 159 5.35 19.90 -21.51
N LEU A 160 6.68 20.00 -21.53
CA LEU A 160 7.55 19.33 -20.57
C LEU A 160 7.35 19.88 -19.15
N GLY A 161 7.30 21.20 -18.99
CA GLY A 161 7.02 21.85 -17.71
C GLY A 161 5.68 21.42 -17.11
N PHE A 162 4.61 21.41 -17.91
CA PHE A 162 3.30 20.94 -17.48
C PHE A 162 3.32 19.45 -17.10
N SER A 163 4.03 18.61 -17.86
CA SER A 163 4.18 17.18 -17.57
C SER A 163 4.89 16.94 -16.24
N ILE A 164 5.93 17.72 -15.93
CA ILE A 164 6.64 17.66 -14.64
C ILE A 164 5.71 18.06 -13.48
N ILE A 165 4.98 19.17 -13.62
CA ILE A 165 4.01 19.63 -12.60
C ILE A 165 2.94 18.55 -12.36
N LEU A 166 2.41 17.98 -13.43
CA LEU A 166 1.40 16.92 -13.34
C LEU A 166 1.98 15.66 -12.68
N CYS A 167 3.22 15.30 -12.99
CA CYS A 167 3.93 14.20 -12.36
C CYS A 167 4.08 14.42 -10.84
N ILE A 168 4.57 15.59 -10.42
CA ILE A 168 4.69 15.96 -9.00
C ILE A 168 3.32 15.89 -8.32
N PHE A 169 2.27 16.42 -8.95
CA PHE A 169 0.91 16.38 -8.40
C PHE A 169 0.36 14.96 -8.26
N THR A 170 0.59 14.09 -9.25
CA THR A 170 0.16 12.68 -9.19
C THR A 170 0.88 11.92 -8.08
N VAL A 171 2.20 12.10 -7.95
CA VAL A 171 3.02 11.49 -6.88
C VAL A 171 2.56 11.97 -5.51
N TYR A 172 2.36 13.28 -5.33
CA TYR A 172 1.84 13.86 -4.09
C TYR A 172 0.48 13.26 -3.73
N SER A 173 -0.43 13.16 -4.70
CA SER A 173 -1.78 12.60 -4.52
C SER A 173 -1.71 11.13 -4.07
N LEU A 174 -0.88 10.32 -4.72
CA LEU A 174 -0.69 8.90 -4.38
C LEU A 174 -0.13 8.73 -2.97
N ILE A 175 0.90 9.50 -2.60
CA ILE A 175 1.50 9.45 -1.26
C ILE A 175 0.47 9.84 -0.19
N THR A 176 -0.26 10.93 -0.42
CA THR A 176 -1.25 11.44 0.52
C THR A 176 -2.38 10.43 0.73
N LEU A 177 -2.98 9.93 -0.35
CA LEU A 177 -4.05 8.93 -0.29
C LEU A 177 -3.58 7.62 0.37
N ASN A 178 -2.34 7.17 0.09
CA ASN A 178 -1.80 5.97 0.72
C ASN A 178 -1.61 6.15 2.23
N LYS A 179 -1.03 7.29 2.66
CA LYS A 179 -0.86 7.63 4.08
C LYS A 179 -2.20 7.68 4.80
N THR A 180 -3.21 8.33 4.21
CA THR A 180 -4.57 8.37 4.77
C THR A 180 -5.15 6.97 4.88
N ASN A 181 -5.11 6.18 3.80
CA ASN A 181 -5.63 4.81 3.81
C ASN A 181 -4.94 3.92 4.85
N GLN A 182 -3.64 4.10 5.08
CA GLN A 182 -2.92 3.39 6.15
C GLN A 182 -3.39 3.80 7.54
N ARG A 183 -3.63 5.09 7.79
CA ARG A 183 -4.19 5.57 9.07
C ARG A 183 -5.60 5.01 9.29
N LEU A 184 -6.45 5.09 8.27
CA LEU A 184 -7.80 4.55 8.31
C LEU A 184 -7.77 3.02 8.54
N THR A 185 -6.92 2.28 7.80
CA THR A 185 -6.75 0.83 7.99
C THR A 185 -6.20 0.50 9.39
N GLY A 186 -5.29 1.32 9.91
CA GLY A 186 -4.67 1.14 11.23
C GLY A 186 -5.65 1.31 12.39
N GLU A 187 -6.66 2.18 12.27
CA GLU A 187 -7.78 2.28 13.22
C GLU A 187 -8.55 0.95 13.30
N PHE A 188 -8.75 0.24 12.17
CA PHE A 188 -9.44 -1.06 12.15
C PHE A 188 -8.62 -2.23 12.70
N ILE A 189 -7.29 -2.19 12.58
CA ILE A 189 -6.39 -3.26 13.09
C ILE A 189 -6.12 -3.09 14.60
N GLN A 190 -6.42 -1.92 15.17
CA GLN A 190 -6.24 -1.63 16.59
C GLN A 190 -7.49 -1.04 17.26
N PRO A 191 -8.65 -1.72 17.23
CA PRO A 191 -9.79 -1.29 18.04
C PRO A 191 -9.47 -1.39 19.55
N ASN A 192 -8.56 -2.29 19.94
CA ASN A 192 -8.29 -2.61 21.35
C ASN A 192 -7.13 -1.82 22.00
N LYS A 193 -6.77 -0.64 21.47
CA LYS A 193 -5.81 0.24 22.16
C LYS A 193 -6.44 1.19 23.17
N GLN A 194 -7.77 1.36 23.14
CA GLN A 194 -8.47 2.24 24.07
C GLN A 194 -9.10 1.49 25.25
N ASN A 195 -9.28 0.17 25.15
CA ASN A 195 -9.75 -0.66 26.27
C ASN A 195 -8.61 -1.58 26.72
N GLY A 196 -8.05 -1.31 27.89
CA GLY A 196 -6.88 -1.98 28.45
C GLY A 196 -7.09 -3.42 28.92
N GLN A 197 -7.76 -4.27 28.15
CA GLN A 197 -7.89 -5.70 28.46
C GLN A 197 -7.88 -6.54 27.18
N GLY A 198 -6.87 -7.40 27.06
CA GLY A 198 -6.67 -8.29 25.93
C GLY A 198 -5.18 -8.51 25.67
N THR A 199 -4.55 -9.32 26.51
CA THR A 199 -3.17 -9.81 26.35
C THR A 199 -3.02 -10.58 25.03
N SER A 200 -2.52 -9.90 23.99
CA SER A 200 -1.92 -10.54 22.83
C SER A 200 -0.45 -10.86 23.17
N PRO A 201 0.01 -12.13 23.13
CA PRO A 201 1.33 -12.52 23.65
C PRO A 201 2.54 -11.96 22.89
N LEU A 202 2.33 -11.24 21.77
CA LEU A 202 3.40 -10.81 20.87
C LEU A 202 3.44 -9.29 20.63
N LYS A 203 2.82 -8.49 21.50
CA LYS A 203 2.75 -7.03 21.34
C LYS A 203 3.49 -6.19 22.38
N ASP A 204 4.40 -6.78 23.13
CA ASP A 204 5.54 -6.00 23.63
C ASP A 204 6.47 -5.77 22.45
N ARG A 205 6.20 -4.71 21.66
CA ARG A 205 7.25 -4.07 20.87
C ARG A 205 8.33 -3.70 21.89
N LEU A 206 9.38 -4.53 21.95
CA LEU A 206 10.57 -4.28 22.74
C LEU A 206 10.89 -2.78 22.67
N SER A 207 10.98 -2.13 23.83
CA SER A 207 11.30 -0.71 23.86
C SER A 207 12.60 -0.50 23.08
N LYS A 208 12.77 0.65 22.40
CA LYS A 208 14.00 0.93 21.63
C LYS A 208 15.27 0.72 22.47
N ASN A 209 15.19 0.93 23.78
CA ASN A 209 16.26 0.70 24.72
C ASN A 209 16.51 -0.79 24.96
N GLU A 210 15.45 -1.59 25.04
CA GLU A 210 15.51 -3.04 25.20
C GLU A 210 16.03 -3.72 23.92
N GLU A 211 15.59 -3.26 22.74
CA GLU A 211 16.18 -3.71 21.46
C GLU A 211 17.69 -3.42 21.39
N LYS A 212 18.14 -2.25 21.85
CA LYS A 212 19.57 -1.91 21.90
C LYS A 212 20.33 -2.83 22.85
N ARG A 213 19.80 -3.10 24.05
CA ARG A 213 20.40 -4.02 25.04
C ARG A 213 20.46 -5.46 24.53
N LEU A 214 19.40 -5.93 23.88
CA LEU A 214 19.34 -7.28 23.33
C LEU A 214 20.23 -7.44 22.08
N LYS A 215 20.44 -6.35 21.30
CA LYS A 215 21.44 -6.31 20.23
C LYS A 215 22.87 -6.35 20.80
N SER A 216 23.19 -5.54 21.80
CA SER A 216 24.52 -5.51 22.40
C SER A 216 24.89 -6.82 23.11
N SER A 217 23.90 -7.53 23.67
CA SER A 217 24.09 -8.86 24.28
C SER A 217 24.12 -10.03 23.27
N GLY A 218 23.98 -9.78 21.96
CA GLY A 218 24.01 -10.84 20.94
C GLY A 218 22.80 -11.80 20.97
N GLN A 219 21.74 -11.44 21.68
CA GLN A 219 20.49 -12.21 21.77
C GLN A 219 19.54 -11.93 20.59
N LEU A 220 19.73 -10.83 19.87
CA LEU A 220 18.99 -10.52 18.64
C LEU A 220 19.79 -10.84 17.39
N VAL A 221 19.16 -11.55 16.46
CA VAL A 221 19.74 -11.90 15.16
C VAL A 221 18.88 -11.31 14.04
N LEU A 222 19.51 -10.54 13.15
CA LEU A 222 18.89 -10.02 11.95
C LEU A 222 19.22 -10.94 10.76
N LYS A 223 18.21 -11.38 10.03
CA LYS A 223 18.37 -12.09 8.76
C LYS A 223 17.58 -11.40 7.65
N TRP A 224 18.18 -11.34 6.47
CA TRP A 224 17.54 -10.76 5.29
C TRP A 224 17.03 -11.87 4.39
N LYS A 225 15.79 -11.72 3.91
CA LYS A 225 15.20 -12.57 2.87
C LYS A 225 14.59 -11.67 1.81
N ILE A 226 15.30 -11.46 0.71
CA ILE A 226 14.84 -10.57 -0.38
C ILE A 226 14.04 -11.40 -1.39
N GLY A 227 12.89 -10.89 -1.82
CA GLY A 227 12.07 -11.51 -2.86
C GLY A 227 11.34 -12.79 -2.42
N TRP A 228 11.09 -12.96 -1.12
CA TRP A 228 10.35 -14.12 -0.61
C TRP A 228 8.90 -14.17 -1.11
N MET A 229 8.32 -13.03 -1.48
CA MET A 229 6.96 -12.92 -2.05
C MET A 229 6.79 -13.76 -3.34
N TYR A 230 7.89 -14.06 -4.02
CA TYR A 230 7.89 -14.88 -5.24
C TYR A 230 7.96 -16.39 -4.95
N SER A 231 8.16 -16.79 -3.69
CA SER A 231 8.17 -18.18 -3.21
C SER A 231 7.83 -18.19 -1.71
N PRO A 232 6.56 -17.90 -1.33
CA PRO A 232 6.15 -17.78 0.06
C PRO A 232 6.32 -19.09 0.85
N ASP A 233 6.11 -20.23 0.21
CA ASP A 233 6.38 -21.57 0.76
C ASP A 233 7.79 -21.71 1.35
N ARG A 234 8.81 -21.26 0.61
CA ARG A 234 10.21 -21.31 1.07
C ARG A 234 10.50 -20.34 2.20
N LEU A 235 9.69 -19.30 2.36
CA LEU A 235 9.78 -18.42 3.52
C LEU A 235 9.20 -19.11 4.74
N GLU A 236 8.01 -19.71 4.60
CA GLU A 236 7.33 -20.42 5.68
C GLU A 236 8.25 -21.51 6.23
N GLU A 237 8.74 -22.43 5.38
CA GLU A 237 9.69 -23.48 5.78
C GLU A 237 10.95 -22.92 6.45
N TRP A 238 11.47 -21.80 5.94
CA TRP A 238 12.65 -21.17 6.50
C TRP A 238 12.39 -20.57 7.89
N LEU A 239 11.22 -19.96 8.11
CA LEU A 239 10.82 -19.42 9.41
C LEU A 239 10.57 -20.54 10.43
N GLU A 240 9.89 -21.61 10.01
CA GLU A 240 9.67 -22.80 10.84
C GLU A 240 11.00 -23.42 11.27
N GLY A 241 11.93 -23.61 10.32
CA GLY A 241 13.26 -24.13 10.61
C GLY A 241 14.14 -23.21 11.46
N MET A 242 13.85 -21.90 11.52
CA MET A 242 14.51 -20.97 12.44
C MET A 242 13.95 -21.10 13.86
N GLU A 243 12.63 -21.20 14.01
CA GLU A 243 11.96 -21.44 15.30
C GLU A 243 12.39 -22.76 15.94
N GLU A 244 12.57 -23.81 15.14
CA GLU A 244 13.10 -25.10 15.60
C GLU A 244 14.54 -25.03 16.11
N LYS A 245 15.33 -24.09 15.59
CA LYS A 245 16.71 -23.84 16.06
C LYS A 245 16.76 -22.91 17.29
N GLY A 246 15.60 -22.53 17.83
CA GLY A 246 15.49 -21.58 18.94
C GLY A 246 15.70 -20.12 18.52
N TYR A 247 15.53 -19.80 17.24
CA TYR A 247 15.47 -18.41 16.77
C TYR A 247 14.01 -18.01 16.63
N ASN A 248 13.50 -17.32 17.65
CA ASN A 248 12.08 -17.01 17.72
C ASN A 248 11.81 -15.67 17.02
N LEU A 249 10.97 -15.68 15.99
CA LEU A 249 10.65 -14.47 15.23
C LEU A 249 9.85 -13.53 16.13
N TYR A 250 10.38 -12.32 16.35
CA TYR A 250 9.67 -11.30 17.14
C TYR A 250 9.19 -10.12 16.31
N SER A 251 9.84 -9.82 15.17
CA SER A 251 9.49 -8.68 14.35
C SER A 251 9.94 -8.84 12.91
N VAL A 252 9.18 -8.24 12.01
CA VAL A 252 9.52 -8.08 10.59
C VAL A 252 9.64 -6.59 10.29
N GLY A 253 10.71 -6.22 9.59
CA GLY A 253 10.96 -4.85 9.17
C GLY A 253 9.85 -4.30 8.28
N LYS A 254 9.73 -2.97 8.20
CA LYS A 254 8.64 -2.30 7.45
C LYS A 254 8.56 -2.74 5.98
N THR A 255 9.71 -2.99 5.35
CA THR A 255 9.81 -3.46 3.96
C THR A 255 9.42 -4.92 3.78
N GLY A 256 9.26 -5.69 4.86
CA GLY A 256 8.98 -7.12 4.82
C GLY A 256 10.22 -7.99 4.55
N THR A 257 11.40 -7.42 4.28
CA THR A 257 12.59 -8.18 3.85
C THR A 257 13.58 -8.48 4.97
N ALA A 258 13.46 -7.79 6.10
CA ALA A 258 14.30 -7.95 7.28
C ALA A 258 13.52 -8.69 8.38
N PHE A 259 14.05 -9.81 8.86
CA PHE A 259 13.44 -10.63 9.90
C PHE A 259 14.32 -10.58 11.14
N TYR A 260 13.72 -10.21 12.27
CA TYR A 260 14.40 -10.08 13.53
C TYR A 260 14.00 -11.22 14.47
N PHE A 261 15.01 -11.95 14.92
CA PHE A 261 14.85 -13.12 15.78
C PHE A 261 15.43 -12.86 17.15
N LYS A 262 14.77 -13.38 18.19
CA LYS A 262 15.27 -13.45 19.56
C LYS A 262 15.69 -14.89 19.83
N LYS A 263 16.92 -15.09 20.30
CA LYS A 263 17.36 -16.42 20.77
C LYS A 263 16.48 -16.84 21.95
N GLY A 264 15.87 -18.00 21.83
CA GLY A 264 14.92 -18.55 22.79
C GLY A 264 14.94 -20.07 22.77
N LYS A 265 13.93 -20.67 23.41
CA LYS A 265 13.75 -22.12 23.36
C LYS A 265 13.16 -22.52 22.01
N PRO A 266 13.63 -23.64 21.42
CA PRO A 266 12.99 -24.25 20.27
C PRO A 266 11.48 -24.41 20.46
N ARG A 267 10.69 -23.98 19.47
CA ARG A 267 9.24 -24.16 19.46
C ARG A 267 8.74 -24.50 18.07
N LYS A 268 7.58 -25.16 18.01
CA LYS A 268 6.92 -25.49 16.74
C LYS A 268 5.91 -24.40 16.39
N MET A 269 6.32 -23.56 15.46
CA MET A 269 5.48 -22.52 14.89
C MET A 269 5.09 -22.93 13.47
N CYS A 270 3.86 -22.64 13.06
CA CYS A 270 3.42 -22.70 11.68
C CYS A 270 3.34 -21.28 11.15
N TYR A 271 3.85 -21.04 9.94
CA TYR A 271 3.72 -19.75 9.28
C TYR A 271 2.88 -19.87 8.02
N CYS A 272 2.16 -18.79 7.70
CA CYS A 272 1.44 -18.69 6.45
C CYS A 272 1.56 -17.27 5.90
N ALA A 273 2.13 -17.14 4.70
CA ALA A 273 2.27 -15.91 3.97
C ALA A 273 1.13 -15.78 2.96
N ASP A 274 0.16 -14.93 3.28
CA ASP A 274 -1.04 -14.75 2.49
C ASP A 274 -1.02 -13.46 1.68
N LEU A 275 -1.65 -13.47 0.50
CA LEU A 275 -1.79 -12.31 -0.37
C LEU A 275 -3.26 -11.88 -0.48
N GLN A 276 -3.55 -10.71 0.08
CA GLN A 276 -4.87 -10.09 0.05
C GLN A 276 -4.92 -8.88 -0.87
N ASN A 277 -6.03 -8.74 -1.60
CA ASN A 277 -6.34 -7.61 -2.47
C ASN A 277 -6.91 -6.42 -1.69
N THR A 278 -7.85 -6.75 -0.82
CA THR A 278 -8.60 -5.85 0.06
C THR A 278 -8.63 -6.57 1.37
N ALA A 279 -7.72 -6.20 2.27
CA ALA A 279 -7.83 -6.60 3.65
C ALA A 279 -9.07 -5.92 4.22
N ASP A 280 -10.20 -6.61 4.12
CA ASP A 280 -11.43 -6.29 4.83
C ASP A 280 -11.14 -6.46 6.32
N THR A 281 -11.71 -5.59 7.15
CA THR A 281 -11.61 -5.71 8.62
C THR A 281 -12.05 -7.09 9.09
N ASN A 282 -13.04 -7.68 8.41
CA ASN A 282 -13.53 -9.02 8.73
C ASN A 282 -12.46 -10.12 8.54
N TYR A 283 -11.56 -9.95 7.56
CA TYR A 283 -10.49 -10.93 7.29
C TYR A 283 -9.53 -11.08 8.49
N PHE A 284 -9.10 -9.98 9.09
CA PHE A 284 -8.18 -10.04 10.22
C PHE A 284 -8.85 -10.61 11.47
N ASN A 285 -10.11 -10.28 11.71
CA ASN A 285 -10.86 -10.76 12.86
C ASN A 285 -11.03 -12.28 12.80
N ILE A 286 -11.49 -12.83 11.66
CA ILE A 286 -11.68 -14.27 11.47
C ILE A 286 -10.42 -15.08 11.80
N HIS A 287 -9.25 -14.63 11.33
CA HIS A 287 -7.99 -15.34 11.57
C HIS A 287 -7.49 -15.19 13.00
N THR A 288 -7.65 -14.01 13.60
CA THR A 288 -7.27 -13.77 15.01
C THR A 288 -8.12 -14.62 15.95
N ASP A 289 -9.43 -14.72 15.69
CA ASP A 289 -10.35 -15.55 16.46
C ASP A 289 -10.03 -17.05 16.35
N SER A 290 -9.41 -17.46 15.23
CA SER A 290 -8.93 -18.84 14.99
C SER A 290 -7.56 -19.15 15.62
N GLY A 291 -7.00 -18.21 16.39
CA GLY A 291 -5.71 -18.37 17.07
C GLY A 291 -4.48 -18.02 16.24
N TRP A 292 -4.64 -17.41 15.06
CA TRP A 292 -3.52 -16.92 14.26
C TRP A 292 -3.06 -15.53 14.71
N ILE A 293 -1.75 -15.33 14.71
CA ILE A 293 -1.12 -14.08 15.12
C ILE A 293 -0.58 -13.37 13.88
N CYS A 294 -1.04 -12.13 13.63
CA CYS A 294 -0.54 -11.32 12.52
C CYS A 294 0.84 -10.74 12.85
N LEU A 295 1.90 -11.28 12.25
CA LEU A 295 3.29 -10.91 12.49
C LEU A 295 3.80 -9.81 11.55
N TYR A 296 3.24 -9.76 10.34
CA TYR A 296 3.56 -8.72 9.37
C TYR A 296 2.36 -8.45 8.47
N HIS A 297 2.20 -7.20 8.06
CA HIS A 297 1.34 -6.84 6.94
C HIS A 297 2.05 -5.78 6.10
N SER A 298 2.05 -5.94 4.79
CA SER A 298 2.69 -5.00 3.89
C SER A 298 1.86 -3.73 3.77
N SER A 299 2.56 -2.60 3.67
CA SER A 299 1.96 -1.31 3.37
C SER A 299 1.72 -1.12 1.86
N SER A 300 1.89 -2.18 1.07
CA SER A 300 1.72 -2.11 -0.38
C SER A 300 0.24 -1.96 -0.71
N TRP A 301 -0.02 -1.12 -1.70
CA TRP A 301 -1.37 -0.75 -2.06
C TRP A 301 -1.99 -1.75 -3.06
N SER A 302 -1.20 -2.39 -3.92
CA SER A 302 -1.68 -3.40 -4.89
C SER A 302 -1.70 -4.82 -4.34
N GLN A 303 -0.71 -5.19 -3.53
CA GLN A 303 -0.50 -6.55 -3.05
C GLN A 303 -0.21 -6.54 -1.55
N LYS A 304 -1.26 -6.70 -0.74
CA LYS A 304 -1.12 -6.75 0.72
C LYS A 304 -0.71 -8.14 1.14
N TRP A 305 0.58 -8.30 1.39
CA TRP A 305 1.13 -9.51 1.95
C TRP A 305 0.94 -9.49 3.46
N VAL A 306 0.36 -10.54 4.02
CA VAL A 306 0.18 -10.71 5.47
C VAL A 306 0.91 -11.98 5.87
N LEU A 307 1.76 -11.88 6.90
CA LEU A 307 2.40 -13.02 7.51
C LEU A 307 1.67 -13.35 8.80
N TRP A 308 1.11 -14.55 8.84
CA TRP A 308 0.48 -15.12 10.00
C TRP A 308 1.40 -16.17 10.64
N GLY A 309 1.31 -16.32 11.95
CA GLY A 309 1.96 -17.41 12.67
C GLY A 309 1.04 -18.00 13.74
N GLN A 310 1.12 -19.30 13.94
CA GLN A 310 0.42 -20.01 15.00
C GLN A 310 1.31 -21.09 15.63
N GLU A 311 1.38 -21.11 16.95
CA GLU A 311 2.12 -22.14 17.69
C GLU A 311 1.28 -23.42 17.79
N TYR A 312 1.92 -24.58 17.64
CA TYR A 312 1.23 -25.87 17.72
C TYR A 312 2.05 -26.90 18.50
N VAL A 313 1.34 -27.83 19.13
CA VAL A 313 1.96 -28.88 19.95
C VAL A 313 2.48 -30.00 19.03
N PRO A 314 3.71 -30.50 19.24
CA PRO A 314 4.23 -31.66 18.52
C PRO A 314 3.26 -32.86 18.61
N GLY A 315 2.90 -33.45 17.47
CA GLY A 315 1.96 -34.58 17.39
C GLY A 315 0.52 -34.20 17.05
N LYS A 316 0.15 -32.91 17.07
CA LYS A 316 -1.12 -32.45 16.49
C LYS A 316 -0.95 -32.10 15.01
N ALA A 317 -2.04 -32.17 14.25
CA ALA A 317 -2.05 -31.75 12.84
C ALA A 317 -1.62 -30.28 12.71
N LYS A 318 -0.75 -29.99 11.74
CA LYS A 318 -0.25 -28.64 11.45
C LYS A 318 -1.44 -27.72 11.13
N PRO A 319 -1.59 -26.57 11.81
CA PRO A 319 -2.69 -25.67 11.56
C PRO A 319 -2.60 -25.09 10.15
N GLN A 320 -3.73 -25.01 9.45
CA GLN A 320 -3.81 -24.47 8.09
C GLN A 320 -4.79 -23.30 8.09
N ILE A 321 -4.36 -22.15 7.53
CA ILE A 321 -5.25 -20.99 7.32
C ILE A 321 -6.36 -21.32 6.33
N TYR A 322 -6.04 -22.14 5.34
CA TYR A 322 -6.95 -22.53 4.28
C TYR A 322 -7.42 -23.95 4.48
N SER A 323 -8.72 -24.12 4.74
CA SER A 323 -9.33 -25.46 4.83
C SER A 323 -9.45 -26.14 3.47
N ASP A 324 -9.46 -25.37 2.37
CA ASP A 324 -9.60 -25.87 1.00
C ASP A 324 -8.33 -25.62 0.17
N LYS A 325 -7.74 -26.73 -0.29
CA LYS A 325 -6.54 -26.78 -1.15
C LYS A 325 -6.74 -26.05 -2.48
N LEU A 326 -7.96 -25.99 -3.00
CA LEU A 326 -8.27 -25.28 -4.24
C LEU A 326 -8.03 -23.77 -4.12
N ASN A 327 -8.26 -23.20 -2.94
CA ASN A 327 -8.06 -21.77 -2.70
C ASN A 327 -6.57 -21.39 -2.69
N GLN A 328 -5.71 -22.26 -2.13
CA GLN A 328 -4.26 -22.08 -2.18
C GLN A 328 -3.73 -22.14 -3.62
N LEU A 329 -4.21 -23.10 -4.43
CA LEU A 329 -3.79 -23.20 -5.82
C LEU A 329 -4.25 -22.01 -6.67
N LYS A 330 -5.49 -21.53 -6.45
CA LYS A 330 -6.00 -20.31 -7.08
C LYS A 330 -5.13 -19.09 -6.72
N LEU A 331 -4.74 -18.97 -5.45
CA LEU A 331 -3.85 -17.91 -4.98
C LEU A 331 -2.47 -17.96 -5.66
N ALA A 332 -1.84 -19.14 -5.68
CA ALA A 332 -0.53 -19.34 -6.31
C ALA A 332 -0.57 -19.04 -7.82
N ARG A 333 -1.60 -19.51 -8.53
CA ARG A 333 -1.81 -19.22 -9.95
C ARG A 333 -1.94 -17.73 -10.19
N ARG A 334 -2.73 -17.06 -9.36
CA ARG A 334 -2.96 -15.62 -9.45
C ARG A 334 -1.66 -14.83 -9.23
N ILE A 335 -0.86 -15.21 -8.25
CA ILE A 335 0.46 -14.62 -7.98
C ILE A 335 1.34 -14.75 -9.23
N ALA A 336 1.46 -15.95 -9.78
CA ALA A 336 2.25 -16.21 -10.99
C ALA A 336 1.79 -15.36 -12.18
N LEU A 337 0.48 -15.31 -12.45
CA LEU A 337 -0.08 -14.51 -13.54
C LEU A 337 0.15 -13.01 -13.34
N THR A 338 -0.06 -12.50 -12.13
CA THR A 338 0.08 -11.06 -11.84
C THR A 338 1.52 -10.59 -12.04
N TYR A 339 2.50 -11.34 -11.49
CA TYR A 339 3.90 -10.98 -11.64
C TYR A 339 4.42 -11.24 -13.06
N SER A 340 3.90 -12.24 -13.77
CA SER A 340 4.22 -12.44 -15.19
C SER A 340 3.72 -11.26 -16.03
N ALA A 341 2.48 -10.82 -15.84
CA ALA A 341 1.94 -9.66 -16.55
C ALA A 341 2.72 -8.36 -16.25
N MET A 342 3.26 -8.23 -15.03
CA MET A 342 4.04 -7.06 -14.63
C MET A 342 5.47 -7.08 -15.18
N PHE A 343 6.17 -8.22 -15.13
CA PHE A 343 7.60 -8.29 -15.42
C PHE A 343 7.94 -8.79 -16.81
N LEU A 344 7.15 -9.71 -17.38
CA LEU A 344 7.45 -10.32 -18.68
C LEU A 344 7.50 -9.29 -19.82
N PRO A 345 6.56 -8.33 -19.95
CA PRO A 345 6.64 -7.30 -20.99
C PRO A 345 7.90 -6.44 -20.87
N LEU A 346 8.32 -6.12 -19.64
CA LEU A 346 9.56 -5.36 -19.39
C LEU A 346 10.80 -6.17 -19.78
N THR A 347 10.84 -7.46 -19.46
CA THR A 347 11.92 -8.35 -19.87
C THR A 347 12.01 -8.43 -21.40
N ILE A 348 10.88 -8.58 -22.10
CA ILE A 348 10.84 -8.61 -23.57
C ILE A 348 11.30 -7.28 -24.15
N LEU A 349 10.83 -6.15 -23.61
CA LEU A 349 11.23 -4.82 -24.04
C LEU A 349 12.75 -4.60 -23.88
N TYR A 350 13.33 -4.97 -22.74
CA TYR A 350 14.77 -4.83 -22.51
C TYR A 350 15.59 -5.75 -23.41
N MET A 351 15.13 -6.99 -23.66
CA MET A 351 15.76 -7.87 -24.64
C MET A 351 15.74 -7.24 -26.04
N TYR A 352 14.62 -6.64 -26.43
CA TYR A 352 14.48 -5.94 -27.71
C TYR A 352 15.42 -4.72 -27.80
N ILE A 353 15.53 -3.91 -26.75
CA ILE A 353 16.44 -2.75 -26.69
C ILE A 353 17.89 -3.19 -26.82
N ILE A 354 18.31 -4.25 -26.12
CA ILE A 354 19.65 -4.82 -26.25
C ILE A 354 19.88 -5.28 -27.70
N GLY A 355 18.93 -6.01 -28.30
CA GLY A 355 19.02 -6.48 -29.68
C GLY A 355 19.17 -5.35 -30.69
N LEU A 356 18.44 -4.24 -30.51
CA LEU A 356 18.59 -3.04 -31.33
C LEU A 356 19.98 -2.42 -31.19
N ASN A 357 20.50 -2.29 -29.96
CA ASN A 357 21.83 -1.72 -29.73
C ASN A 357 22.94 -2.59 -30.33
N VAL A 358 22.84 -3.92 -30.23
CA VAL A 358 23.78 -4.85 -30.87
C VAL A 358 23.73 -4.71 -32.39
N ARG A 359 22.53 -4.59 -32.98
CA ARG A 359 22.41 -4.40 -34.44
C ARG A 359 22.97 -3.05 -34.90
N LEU A 360 22.76 -1.98 -34.13
CA LEU A 360 23.34 -0.66 -34.39
C LEU A 360 24.86 -0.70 -34.30
N SER A 361 25.43 -1.49 -33.36
CA SER A 361 26.88 -1.65 -33.22
C SER A 361 27.58 -2.23 -34.44
N THR A 362 26.85 -2.91 -35.33
CA THR A 362 27.38 -3.42 -36.59
C THR A 362 27.66 -2.28 -37.59
N TYR A 363 27.00 -1.13 -37.43
CA TYR A 363 27.13 0.02 -38.32
C TYR A 363 27.92 1.19 -37.71
N SER A 364 27.99 1.28 -36.38
CA SER A 364 28.74 2.31 -35.65
C SER A 364 29.40 1.74 -34.40
N ASN A 365 30.55 2.29 -33.99
CA ASN A 365 31.16 1.89 -32.73
C ASN A 365 30.25 2.25 -31.55
N LEU A 366 30.13 1.33 -30.59
CA LEU A 366 29.36 1.58 -29.37
C LEU A 366 30.07 2.60 -28.48
N ASP A 367 29.32 3.61 -28.06
CA ASP A 367 29.79 4.54 -27.04
C ASP A 367 29.79 3.90 -25.64
N ARG A 368 30.63 4.39 -24.74
CA ARG A 368 30.78 3.91 -23.36
C ARG A 368 29.46 3.89 -22.60
N LEU A 369 28.61 4.90 -22.80
CA LEU A 369 27.28 4.98 -22.18
C LEU A 369 26.34 3.87 -22.66
N GLN A 370 26.42 3.50 -23.94
CA GLN A 370 25.60 2.42 -24.51
C GLN A 370 26.01 1.07 -23.92
N ILE A 371 27.32 0.81 -23.75
CA ILE A 371 27.83 -0.41 -23.12
C ILE A 371 27.34 -0.51 -21.67
N ILE A 372 27.44 0.57 -20.88
CA ILE A 372 26.94 0.59 -19.50
C ILE A 372 25.43 0.30 -19.45
N ASN A 373 24.64 0.92 -20.33
CA ASN A 373 23.21 0.69 -20.41
C ASN A 373 22.87 -0.77 -20.77
N MET A 374 23.61 -1.38 -21.70
CA MET A 374 23.42 -2.80 -22.05
C MET A 374 23.68 -3.73 -20.87
N ILE A 375 24.74 -3.49 -20.11
CA ILE A 375 25.05 -4.26 -18.89
C ILE A 375 23.91 -4.11 -17.87
N LEU A 376 23.42 -2.89 -17.65
CA LEU A 376 22.31 -2.62 -16.74
C LEU A 376 21.03 -3.36 -17.19
N TYR A 377 20.68 -3.32 -18.47
CA TYR A 377 19.53 -4.04 -19.01
C TYR A 377 19.68 -5.56 -18.86
N ALA A 378 20.88 -6.11 -19.07
CA ALA A 378 21.14 -7.53 -18.85
C ALA A 378 20.90 -7.94 -17.39
N ILE A 379 21.36 -7.14 -16.42
CA ILE A 379 21.10 -7.36 -14.99
C ILE A 379 19.59 -7.32 -14.70
N LEU A 380 18.86 -6.35 -15.25
CA LEU A 380 17.40 -6.23 -15.07
C LEU A 380 16.64 -7.41 -15.67
N ILE A 381 17.05 -7.90 -16.85
CA ILE A 381 16.48 -9.09 -17.49
C ILE A 381 16.64 -10.31 -16.57
N LEU A 382 17.84 -10.56 -16.04
CA LEU A 382 18.08 -11.67 -15.11
C LEU A 382 17.27 -11.54 -13.83
N MET A 383 17.21 -10.33 -13.26
CA MET A 383 16.45 -10.04 -12.04
C MET A 383 14.95 -10.30 -12.23
N PHE A 384 14.33 -9.70 -13.25
CA PHE A 384 12.89 -9.85 -13.53
C PHE A 384 12.54 -11.26 -14.02
N GLY A 385 13.37 -11.85 -14.87
CA GLY A 385 13.22 -13.25 -15.28
C GLY A 385 13.23 -14.20 -14.08
N SER A 386 14.12 -13.97 -13.10
CA SER A 386 14.15 -14.78 -11.88
C SER A 386 12.85 -14.69 -11.06
N TYR A 387 12.18 -13.54 -11.04
CA TYR A 387 10.93 -13.34 -10.31
C TYR A 387 9.79 -14.11 -10.96
N VAL A 388 9.66 -14.00 -12.29
CA VAL A 388 8.68 -14.78 -13.06
C VAL A 388 8.91 -16.28 -12.82
N SER A 389 10.15 -16.75 -13.00
CA SER A 389 10.49 -18.16 -12.81
C SER A 389 10.18 -18.67 -11.40
N ARG A 390 10.52 -17.91 -10.34
CA ARG A 390 10.24 -18.30 -8.95
C ARG A 390 8.74 -18.47 -8.69
N THR A 391 7.91 -17.56 -9.19
CA THR A 391 6.46 -17.62 -8.99
C THR A 391 5.82 -18.82 -9.70
N TRP A 392 6.27 -19.15 -10.92
CA TRP A 392 5.81 -20.33 -11.63
C TRP A 392 6.30 -21.63 -10.99
N LEU A 393 7.55 -21.66 -10.51
CA LEU A 393 8.05 -22.80 -9.75
C LEU A 393 7.27 -23.01 -8.46
N TYR A 394 6.86 -21.95 -7.77
CA TYR A 394 5.97 -22.02 -6.61
C TYR A 394 4.62 -22.64 -6.97
N TYR A 395 3.95 -22.11 -8.01
CA TYR A 395 2.71 -22.69 -8.51
C TYR A 395 2.85 -24.18 -8.87
N ASN A 396 3.92 -24.55 -9.55
CA ASN A 396 4.16 -25.93 -9.97
C ASN A 396 4.43 -26.86 -8.78
N ARG A 397 5.17 -26.42 -7.75
CA ARG A 397 5.37 -27.19 -6.51
C ARG A 397 4.03 -27.46 -5.82
N LEU A 398 3.22 -26.43 -5.68
CA LEU A 398 1.91 -26.54 -5.04
C LEU A 398 0.99 -27.47 -5.83
N ARG A 399 0.97 -27.35 -7.17
CA ARG A 399 0.22 -28.26 -8.06
C ARG A 399 0.65 -29.72 -7.89
N LYS A 400 1.96 -30.01 -7.81
CA LYS A 400 2.49 -31.37 -7.65
C LYS A 400 2.16 -32.00 -6.30
N HIS A 401 2.05 -31.21 -5.24
CA HIS A 401 1.61 -31.70 -3.92
C HIS A 401 0.10 -31.96 -3.82
N HIS A 402 -0.67 -31.60 -4.84
CA HIS A 402 -2.13 -31.70 -4.86
C HIS A 402 -2.68 -32.65 -5.93
N GLN A 403 -1.80 -33.22 -6.76
CA GLN A 403 -2.07 -34.40 -7.60
C GLN A 403 -1.59 -35.63 -6.84
#